data_AF-A0A542IR26-F1
#
_entry.id   AF-A0A542IR26-F1
#
_cell.length_a   1.000
_cell.length_b   1.000
_cell.length_c   1.000
_cell.angle_alpha   90.00
_cell.angle_beta   90.00
_cell.angle_gamma   90.00
#
_symmetry.space_group_name_H-M   'P 1'
#
loop_
_entity.id
_entity.type
_entity.pdbx_description
1 polymer ?
#
loop_
_entity_poly.entity_id
_entity_poly.type
_entity_poly.pdbx_seq_one_letter_code
_entity_poly.pdbx_strand_id
1 'polypeptide(L)'
;MFTLRTLGGIALLMAGSSWLWLTPAFATRGQDTTGALWNTTMVLSLVTILGFCVATWGLFARWSWWEYAALVSAALGLLALVPYWFAAVGAGETIGTTAWNAFVHVMMVGLVAVLLLVPPLERWVGQQVMG
;
A
#
# COMPACT_ATOMS: atom_id res chain seq x y z
N MET A 1 -8.25 -22.74 10.19
CA MET A 1 -7.09 -22.78 9.25
C MET A 1 -6.49 -21.37 9.10
N PHE A 2 -6.07 -20.74 10.19
CA PHE A 2 -5.36 -19.45 10.16
C PHE A 2 -3.90 -19.70 10.53
N THR A 3 -3.02 -19.74 9.54
CA THR A 3 -1.58 -19.74 9.76
C THR A 3 -1.06 -18.31 9.68
N LEU A 4 0.13 -18.07 10.22
CA LEU A 4 0.82 -16.78 10.08
C LEU A 4 1.08 -16.41 8.61
N ARG A 5 1.32 -17.40 7.74
CA ARG A 5 1.40 -17.19 6.29
C ARG A 5 0.07 -16.69 5.72
N THR A 6 -1.06 -17.29 6.08
CA THR A 6 -2.39 -16.81 5.62
C THR A 6 -2.70 -15.41 6.15
N LEU A 7 -2.40 -15.15 7.43
CA LEU A 7 -2.58 -13.83 8.03
C LEU A 7 -1.70 -12.77 7.37
N GLY A 8 -0.44 -13.10 7.07
CA GLY A 8 0.49 -12.23 6.34
C GLY A 8 -0.01 -11.93 4.93
N GLY A 9 -0.48 -12.94 4.21
CA GLY A 9 -1.07 -12.75 2.87
C GLY A 9 -2.32 -11.87 2.90
N ILE A 10 -3.22 -12.07 3.87
CA ILE A 10 -4.38 -11.20 4.08
C ILE A 10 -3.94 -9.76 4.38
N ALA A 11 -2.94 -9.58 5.26
CA ALA A 11 -2.43 -8.27 5.60
C ALA A 11 -1.82 -7.54 4.39
N LEU A 12 -1.03 -8.23 3.57
CA LEU A 12 -0.46 -7.66 2.34
C LEU A 12 -1.55 -7.28 1.33
N LEU A 13 -2.57 -8.11 1.15
CA LEU A 13 -3.69 -7.80 0.26
C LEU A 13 -4.54 -6.63 0.79
N MET A 14 -4.77 -6.56 2.10
CA MET A 14 -5.45 -5.42 2.71
C MET A 14 -4.65 -4.14 2.54
N ALA A 15 -3.34 -4.18 2.80
CA ALA A 15 -2.43 -3.06 2.58
C ALA A 15 -2.30 -2.65 1.10
N GLY A 16 -2.39 -3.60 0.18
CA GLY A 16 -2.43 -3.32 -1.26
C GLY A 16 -3.76 -2.69 -1.67
N SER A 17 -4.89 -3.30 -1.31
CA SER A 17 -6.21 -2.86 -1.76
C SER A 17 -6.61 -1.47 -1.24
N SER A 18 -6.08 -1.03 -0.09
CA SER A 18 -6.37 0.30 0.47
C SER A 18 -5.93 1.43 -0.46
N TRP A 19 -4.91 1.22 -1.30
CA TRP A 19 -4.44 2.22 -2.28
C TRP A 19 -5.50 2.66 -3.30
N LEU A 20 -6.58 1.88 -3.45
CA LEU A 20 -7.76 2.30 -4.22
C LEU A 20 -8.42 3.54 -3.64
N TRP A 21 -8.30 3.80 -2.34
CA TRP A 21 -8.90 4.95 -1.65
C TRP A 21 -8.31 6.29 -2.12
N LEU A 22 -7.13 6.26 -2.74
CA LEU A 22 -6.48 7.45 -3.30
C LEU A 22 -6.87 7.73 -4.74
N THR A 23 -7.68 6.87 -5.35
CA THR A 23 -8.08 7.00 -6.76
C THR A 23 -9.31 7.90 -6.90
N PRO A 24 -9.57 8.46 -8.10
CA PRO A 24 -10.78 9.23 -8.39
C PRO A 24 -12.09 8.57 -7.96
N ALA A 25 -12.15 7.23 -7.98
CA ALA A 25 -13.34 6.47 -7.61
C ALA A 25 -13.75 6.63 -6.13
N PHE A 26 -12.83 7.05 -5.27
CA PHE A 26 -13.04 7.23 -3.83
C PHE A 26 -12.99 8.70 -3.38
N ALA A 27 -12.87 9.64 -4.32
CA ALA A 27 -12.99 11.05 -4.01
C ALA A 27 -14.43 11.43 -3.60
N THR A 28 -14.56 12.50 -2.83
CA THR A 28 -15.86 13.07 -2.44
C THR A 28 -16.67 13.42 -3.69
N ARG A 29 -17.97 13.08 -3.67
CA ARG A 29 -18.87 13.33 -4.79
C ARG A 29 -18.92 14.82 -5.12
N GLY A 30 -18.74 15.15 -6.40
CA GLY A 30 -18.80 16.52 -6.90
C GLY A 30 -17.44 17.21 -7.03
N GLN A 31 -16.34 16.58 -6.57
CA GLN A 31 -14.99 17.08 -6.81
C GLN A 31 -14.54 16.81 -8.24
N ASP A 32 -13.75 17.74 -8.80
CA ASP A 32 -13.11 17.54 -10.09
C ASP A 32 -11.93 16.57 -9.94
N THR A 33 -12.10 15.36 -10.47
CA THR A 33 -11.09 14.30 -10.43
C THR A 33 -10.35 14.13 -11.75
N THR A 34 -10.41 15.14 -12.61
CA THR A 34 -9.69 15.14 -13.89
C THR A 34 -8.27 15.70 -13.76
N GLY A 35 -7.44 15.43 -14.77
CA GLY A 35 -6.10 16.02 -14.88
C GLY A 35 -4.94 15.07 -14.55
N ALA A 36 -3.73 15.57 -14.81
CA ALA A 36 -2.52 14.75 -14.79
C ALA A 36 -2.16 14.21 -13.40
N LEU A 37 -2.42 14.97 -12.33
CA LEU A 37 -2.12 14.54 -10.97
C LEU A 37 -3.01 13.36 -10.54
N TRP A 38 -4.32 13.42 -10.80
CA TRP A 38 -5.24 12.31 -10.54
C TRP A 38 -4.88 11.06 -11.36
N ASN A 39 -4.52 11.22 -12.63
CA ASN A 39 -4.04 10.11 -13.47
C ASN A 39 -2.75 9.50 -12.92
N THR A 40 -1.81 10.33 -12.48
CA THR A 40 -0.54 9.88 -11.90
C THR A 40 -0.78 9.11 -10.60
N THR A 41 -1.60 9.65 -9.70
CA THR A 41 -2.02 8.98 -8.47
C THR A 41 -2.67 7.63 -8.77
N MET A 42 -3.60 7.60 -9.74
CA MET A 42 -4.28 6.36 -10.13
C MET A 42 -3.29 5.30 -10.62
N VAL A 43 -2.39 5.66 -11.55
CA VAL A 43 -1.39 4.72 -12.07
C VAL A 43 -0.48 4.21 -10.95
N LEU A 44 0.05 5.11 -10.11
CA LEU A 44 0.93 4.71 -9.00
C LEU A 44 0.20 3.81 -8.00
N SER A 45 -1.04 4.13 -7.62
CA SER A 45 -1.87 3.27 -6.76
C SER A 45 -2.09 1.89 -7.36
N LEU A 46 -2.42 1.79 -8.65
CA LEU A 46 -2.64 0.52 -9.33
C LEU A 46 -1.35 -0.32 -9.41
N VAL A 47 -0.20 0.30 -9.69
CA VAL A 47 1.08 -0.40 -9.70
C VAL A 47 1.45 -0.86 -8.28
N THR A 48 1.19 -0.06 -7.25
CA THR A 48 1.39 -0.46 -5.85
C THR A 48 0.50 -1.64 -5.47
N ILE A 49 -0.78 -1.64 -5.86
CA ILE A 49 -1.69 -2.78 -5.66
C ILE A 49 -1.11 -4.03 -6.32
N LEU A 50 -0.71 -3.93 -7.59
CA LEU A 50 -0.11 -5.04 -8.32
C LEU A 50 1.14 -5.57 -7.62
N GLY A 51 2.00 -4.67 -7.13
CA GLY A 51 3.20 -5.01 -6.38
C GLY A 51 2.91 -5.79 -5.09
N PHE A 52 1.90 -5.39 -4.31
CA PHE A 52 1.45 -6.13 -3.13
C PHE A 52 0.82 -7.49 -3.48
N CYS A 53 0.11 -7.59 -4.61
CA CYS A 53 -0.37 -8.87 -5.12
C CYS A 53 0.80 -9.81 -5.49
N VAL A 54 1.83 -9.29 -6.16
CA VAL A 54 3.05 -10.03 -6.52
C VAL A 54 3.81 -10.47 -5.25
N ALA A 55 3.93 -9.60 -4.26
CA ALA A 55 4.53 -9.94 -2.97
C ALA A 55 3.73 -11.05 -2.23
N THR A 56 2.40 -10.94 -2.22
CA THR A 56 1.53 -11.97 -1.62
C THR A 56 1.65 -13.31 -2.34
N TRP A 57 1.72 -13.28 -3.68
CA TRP A 57 1.95 -14.50 -4.45
C TRP A 57 3.32 -15.11 -4.13
N GLY A 58 4.39 -14.32 -4.10
CA GLY A 58 5.73 -14.75 -3.70
C GLY A 58 5.75 -15.35 -2.29
N LEU A 59 5.01 -14.77 -1.35
CA LEU A 59 4.84 -15.27 0.02
C LEU A 59 4.28 -16.70 0.03
N PHE A 60 3.21 -16.95 -0.71
CA PHE A 60 2.59 -18.28 -0.78
C PHE A 60 3.41 -19.27 -1.60
N ALA A 61 4.11 -18.79 -2.64
CA ALA A 61 5.06 -19.58 -3.41
C ALA A 61 6.37 -19.88 -2.66
N ARG A 62 6.57 -19.28 -1.47
CA ARG A 62 7.78 -19.39 -0.64
C ARG A 62 9.05 -18.95 -1.38
N TRP A 63 8.95 -17.86 -2.13
CA TRP A 63 10.10 -17.30 -2.84
C TRP A 63 10.76 -16.22 -2.01
N SER A 64 12.09 -16.32 -1.83
CA SER A 64 12.85 -15.42 -0.96
C SER A 64 12.75 -13.93 -1.30
N TRP A 65 12.34 -13.58 -2.53
CA TRP A 65 12.24 -12.18 -2.96
C TRP A 65 10.94 -11.48 -2.54
N TRP A 66 9.97 -12.18 -1.94
CA TRP A 66 8.66 -11.62 -1.61
C TRP A 66 8.75 -10.37 -0.72
N GLU A 67 9.73 -10.34 0.19
CA GLU A 67 9.97 -9.21 1.11
C GLU A 67 10.41 -7.96 0.34
N TYR A 68 11.34 -8.12 -0.61
CA TYR A 68 11.75 -7.02 -1.48
C TYR A 68 10.59 -6.50 -2.32
N ALA A 69 9.75 -7.38 -2.87
CA ALA A 69 8.56 -6.96 -3.60
C ALA A 69 7.61 -6.15 -2.70
N ALA A 70 7.38 -6.57 -1.45
CA ALA A 70 6.55 -5.85 -0.49
C ALA A 70 7.14 -4.46 -0.15
N LEU A 71 8.45 -4.39 0.12
CA LEU A 71 9.14 -3.15 0.46
C LEU A 71 9.18 -2.15 -0.70
N VAL A 72 9.46 -2.61 -1.92
CA VAL A 72 9.44 -1.77 -3.12
C VAL A 72 8.03 -1.24 -3.39
N SER A 73 7.01 -2.09 -3.23
CA SER A 73 5.61 -1.69 -3.38
C SER A 73 5.20 -0.65 -2.33
N ALA A 74 5.62 -0.84 -1.07
CA ALA A 74 5.42 0.12 0.00
C ALA A 74 6.06 1.48 -0.32
N ALA A 75 7.30 1.49 -0.81
CA ALA A 75 7.99 2.71 -1.22
C ALA A 75 7.28 3.42 -2.39
N LEU A 76 6.83 2.66 -3.40
CA LEU A 76 6.07 3.20 -4.52
C LEU A 76 4.74 3.81 -4.06
N GLY A 77 4.05 3.17 -3.13
CA GLY A 77 2.86 3.71 -2.49
C GLY A 77 3.13 5.06 -1.83
N LEU A 78 4.20 5.18 -1.05
CA LEU A 78 4.55 6.47 -0.44
C LEU A 78 4.77 7.58 -1.49
N LEU A 79 5.33 7.25 -2.65
CA LEU A 79 5.45 8.20 -3.76
C LEU A 79 4.10 8.63 -4.33
N ALA A 80 3.10 7.73 -4.34
CA ALA A 80 1.73 8.04 -4.79
C ALA A 80 1.04 9.09 -3.92
N LEU A 81 1.44 9.23 -2.65
CA LEU A 81 0.86 10.23 -1.74
C LEU A 81 1.16 11.67 -2.15
N VAL A 82 2.28 11.90 -2.85
CA VAL A 82 2.69 13.24 -3.28
C VAL A 82 1.71 13.82 -4.32
N PRO A 83 1.49 13.19 -5.50
CA PRO A 83 0.50 13.70 -6.44
C PRO A 83 -0.92 13.65 -5.88
N TYR A 84 -1.25 12.65 -5.05
CA TYR A 84 -2.56 12.57 -4.38
C TYR A 84 -2.86 13.81 -3.55
N TRP A 85 -1.91 14.24 -2.71
CA TRP A 85 -2.10 15.40 -1.84
C TRP A 85 -2.48 16.65 -2.63
N PHE A 86 -1.71 16.95 -3.68
CA PHE A 86 -1.97 18.11 -4.52
C PHE A 86 -3.26 17.96 -5.35
N ALA A 87 -3.54 16.77 -5.85
CA ALA A 87 -4.76 16.50 -6.61
C ALA A 87 -6.01 16.68 -5.74
N ALA A 88 -6.03 16.09 -4.54
CA ALA A 88 -7.15 16.15 -3.61
C ALA A 88 -7.41 17.57 -3.11
N VAL A 89 -6.38 18.23 -2.56
CA VAL A 89 -6.51 19.61 -2.06
C VAL A 89 -6.88 20.57 -3.20
N GLY A 90 -6.26 20.42 -4.37
CA GLY A 90 -6.56 21.24 -5.55
C GLY A 90 -7.98 21.03 -6.10
N ALA A 91 -8.52 19.81 -5.97
CA ALA A 91 -9.89 19.50 -6.36
C ALA A 91 -10.94 20.02 -5.37
N GLY A 92 -10.54 20.43 -4.15
CA GLY A 92 -11.44 20.93 -3.12
C GLY A 92 -11.74 19.94 -1.98
N GLU A 93 -10.98 18.84 -1.86
CA GLU A 93 -11.05 17.98 -0.68
C GLU A 93 -10.64 18.73 0.58
N THR A 94 -11.25 18.35 1.71
CA THR A 94 -10.84 18.94 2.98
C THR A 94 -9.42 18.48 3.33
N ILE A 95 -8.66 19.37 3.98
CA ILE A 95 -7.32 19.04 4.48
C ILE A 95 -7.41 17.84 5.46
N GLY A 96 -8.47 17.79 6.27
CA GLY A 96 -8.71 16.68 7.20
C GLY A 96 -8.87 15.32 6.51
N THR A 97 -9.73 15.24 5.49
CA THR A 97 -9.93 14.01 4.69
C THR A 97 -8.63 13.59 4.00
N THR A 98 -7.95 14.54 3.37
CA THR A 98 -6.71 14.28 2.62
C THR A 98 -5.61 13.77 3.55
N ALA A 99 -5.43 14.42 4.71
CA ALA A 99 -4.45 14.03 5.71
C ALA A 99 -4.77 12.68 6.35
N TRP A 100 -6.05 12.40 6.62
CA TRP A 100 -6.45 11.10 7.16
C TRP A 100 -6.10 9.95 6.20
N ASN A 101 -6.44 10.10 4.91
CA ASN A 101 -6.08 9.11 3.90
C ASN A 101 -4.57 8.91 3.83
N ALA A 102 -3.78 9.99 3.75
CA ALA A 102 -2.33 9.88 3.72
C ALA A 102 -1.78 9.20 4.99
N PHE A 103 -2.27 9.58 6.17
CA PHE A 103 -1.88 9.01 7.45
C PHE A 103 -2.09 7.49 7.51
N VAL A 104 -3.28 7.01 7.14
CA VAL A 104 -3.60 5.58 7.14
C VAL A 104 -2.64 4.81 6.25
N HIS A 105 -2.33 5.32 5.05
CA HIS A 105 -1.41 4.65 4.12
C HIS A 105 0.02 4.64 4.65
N VAL A 106 0.51 5.75 5.22
CA VAL A 106 1.82 5.82 5.89
C VAL A 106 1.89 4.81 7.03
N MET A 107 0.84 4.69 7.84
CA MET A 107 0.81 3.74 8.94
C MET A 107 0.81 2.28 8.44
N MET A 108 0.03 1.95 7.41
CA MET A 108 -0.02 0.60 6.84
C MET A 108 1.34 0.17 6.27
N VAL A 109 1.96 1.00 5.44
CA VAL A 109 3.28 0.67 4.89
C VAL A 109 4.39 0.75 5.94
N GLY A 110 4.25 1.63 6.94
CA GLY A 110 5.14 1.70 8.08
C GLY A 110 5.15 0.39 8.87
N LEU A 111 3.98 -0.22 9.10
CA LEU A 111 3.89 -1.52 9.75
C LEU A 111 4.55 -2.63 8.93
N VAL A 112 4.33 -2.66 7.61
CA VAL A 112 5.02 -3.61 6.70
C VAL A 112 6.54 -3.41 6.78
N ALA A 113 7.01 -2.16 6.68
CA ALA A 113 8.43 -1.85 6.75
C ALA A 113 9.04 -2.24 8.11
N VAL A 114 8.37 -1.96 9.22
CA VAL A 114 8.84 -2.35 10.57
C VAL A 114 8.98 -3.87 10.68
N LEU A 115 7.98 -4.63 10.20
CA LEU A 115 8.04 -6.10 10.26
C LEU A 115 9.18 -6.69 9.42
N LEU A 116 9.52 -6.06 8.29
CA LEU A 116 10.50 -6.59 7.33
C LEU A 116 11.91 -5.99 7.46
N LEU A 117 12.07 -4.84 8.11
CA LEU A 117 13.36 -4.17 8.27
C LEU A 117 13.95 -4.30 9.68
N VAL A 118 13.13 -4.60 10.69
CA VAL A 118 13.61 -4.80 12.07
C VAL A 118 14.10 -6.25 12.21
N PRO A 119 15.41 -6.51 12.41
CA PRO A 119 15.98 -7.86 12.28
C PRO A 119 15.40 -8.94 13.21
N PRO A 120 14.98 -8.63 14.46
CA PRO A 120 14.23 -9.60 15.26
C PRO A 120 12.87 -9.98 14.68
N LEU A 121 12.16 -9.02 14.06
CA LEU A 121 10.83 -9.22 13.50
C LEU A 121 10.91 -9.92 12.14
N GLU A 122 11.84 -9.52 11.28
CA GLU A 122 12.05 -10.15 9.97
C GLU A 122 12.36 -11.64 10.13
N ARG A 123 13.31 -12.00 11.01
CA ARG A 123 13.62 -13.41 11.29
C ARG A 123 12.41 -14.18 11.82
N TRP A 124 11.60 -13.55 12.67
CA TRP A 124 10.38 -14.17 13.18
C TRP A 124 9.36 -14.39 12.04
N VAL A 125 9.12 -13.40 11.19
CA VAL A 125 8.25 -13.53 10.01
C VAL A 125 8.77 -14.64 9.09
N GLY A 126 10.06 -14.63 8.76
CA GLY A 126 10.72 -15.62 7.92
C GLY A 126 10.52 -17.05 8.44
N GLN A 127 10.71 -17.29 9.74
CA GLN A 127 10.47 -18.61 10.35
C GLN A 127 9.02 -19.07 10.21
N GLN A 128 8.06 -18.16 10.39
CA GLN A 128 6.64 -18.49 10.39
C GLN A 128 6.07 -18.65 8.99
N VAL A 129 6.65 -17.95 8.01
CA VAL A 129 6.12 -17.89 6.64
C VAL A 129 6.94 -18.69 5.64
N MET A 130 8.23 -18.93 5.87
CA MET A 130 9.06 -19.77 4.99
C MET A 130 9.22 -21.20 5.50
N GLY A 131 8.98 -21.42 6.81
CA GLY A 131 8.97 -22.74 7.46
C GLY A 131 7.91 -23.73 6.98
#